data_AF-A0AAV4RJ00-F1
#
_entry.id   AF-A0AAV4RJ00-F1
#
_cell.length_a   1.000
_cell.length_b   1.000
_cell.length_c   1.000
_cell.angle_alpha   90.00
_cell.angle_beta   90.00
_cell.angle_gamma   90.00
#
_symmetry.space_group_name_H-M   'P 1'
#
loop_
_entity.id
_entity.type
_entity.pdbx_description
1 polymer ?
#
loop_
_entity_poly.entity_id
_entity_poly.type
_entity_poly.pdbx_seq_one_letter_code
_entity_poly.pdbx_strand_id
1 'polypeptide(L)'
;MVNSIFELDEYLARGANAIEIDLAFHNNGTVKQVYHGYPCDCLRVCDERENFARYLNHLRDLSNPNHMNYQKSLTMLFLDLKLGDVARKDKYKAGEEIAKYLITHLWNKDLSEPHLEVLLSVPILQILRL
;
A
#
# COMPACT_ATOMS: atom_id res chain seq x y z
N MET A 1 0.57 -3.16 10.22
CA MET A 1 -0.49 -3.21 9.20
C MET A 1 -1.48 -2.11 9.47
N VAL A 2 -1.65 -1.22 8.51
CA VAL A 2 -2.47 -0.02 8.61
C VAL A 2 -3.33 -0.02 7.35
N ASN A 3 -4.45 -0.74 7.40
CA ASN A 3 -5.18 -1.16 6.20
C ASN A 3 -6.42 -0.32 5.91
N SER A 4 -6.71 0.68 6.75
CA SER A 4 -7.75 1.67 6.51
C SER A 4 -7.26 3.11 6.70
N ILE A 5 -7.95 4.08 6.11
CA ILE A 5 -7.63 5.51 6.28
C ILE A 5 -7.75 5.92 7.76
N PHE A 6 -8.68 5.30 8.50
CA PHE A 6 -8.81 5.51 9.93
C PHE A 6 -7.53 5.13 10.67
N GLU A 7 -7.00 3.93 10.43
CA GLU A 7 -5.73 3.51 11.04
C GLU A 7 -4.57 4.38 10.60
N LEU A 8 -4.55 4.82 9.34
CA LEU A 8 -3.52 5.71 8.80
C LEU A 8 -3.46 7.02 9.60
N ASP A 9 -4.59 7.70 9.74
CA ASP A 9 -4.67 8.94 10.49
C ASP A 9 -4.34 8.72 11.99
N GLU A 10 -4.79 7.61 12.58
CA GLU A 10 -4.49 7.23 13.97
C GLU A 10 -2.98 7.05 14.20
N TYR A 11 -2.30 6.27 13.36
CA TYR A 11 -0.89 5.94 13.56
C TYR A 11 0.03 7.12 13.22
N LEU A 12 -0.34 7.96 12.26
CA LEU A 12 0.37 9.22 12.01
C LEU A 12 0.22 10.18 13.21
N ALA A 13 -0.97 10.30 13.79
CA ALA A 13 -1.18 11.09 15.00
C ALA A 13 -0.38 10.58 16.21
N ARG A 14 -0.04 9.28 16.22
CA ARG A 14 0.83 8.65 17.23
C ARG A 14 2.33 8.78 16.93
N GLY A 15 2.69 9.45 15.84
CA GLY A 15 4.09 9.77 15.51
C GLY A 15 4.77 8.80 14.54
N ALA A 16 4.02 7.93 13.86
CA ALA A 16 4.59 7.13 12.78
C ALA A 16 5.09 8.04 11.64
N ASN A 17 6.24 7.70 11.05
CA ASN A 17 6.81 8.34 9.87
C ASN A 17 6.78 7.44 8.62
N ALA A 18 6.45 6.17 8.81
CA ALA A 18 6.29 5.17 7.77
C ALA A 18 5.05 4.34 8.07
N ILE A 19 4.36 3.92 7.01
CA ILE A 19 3.14 3.14 7.11
C ILE A 19 3.29 1.87 6.30
N GLU A 20 2.96 0.74 6.92
CA GLU A 20 2.94 -0.56 6.28
C GLU A 20 1.49 -1.01 6.05
N ILE A 21 1.20 -1.41 4.81
CA ILE A 21 -0.12 -1.89 4.39
C ILE A 21 -0.01 -3.23 3.68
N ASP A 22 -1.04 -4.05 3.83
CA ASP A 22 -1.18 -5.32 3.14
C ASP A 22 -1.95 -5.13 1.84
N LEU A 23 -1.32 -5.41 0.70
CA LEU A 23 -1.98 -5.34 -0.59
C LEU A 23 -2.43 -6.73 -1.02
N ALA A 24 -3.74 -6.96 -0.99
CA ALA A 24 -4.35 -8.21 -1.43
C ALA A 24 -4.64 -8.19 -2.93
N PHE A 25 -4.53 -9.36 -3.55
CA PHE A 25 -4.74 -9.55 -4.98
C PHE A 25 -5.81 -10.61 -5.26
N HIS A 26 -6.41 -10.51 -6.45
CA HIS A 26 -7.12 -11.63 -7.05
C HIS A 26 -6.12 -12.61 -7.68
N ASN A 27 -6.57 -13.84 -7.93
CA ASN A 27 -5.75 -14.89 -8.53
C ASN A 27 -5.15 -14.52 -9.91
N ASN A 28 -5.83 -13.64 -10.64
CA ASN A 28 -5.47 -13.14 -11.97
C ASN A 28 -4.51 -11.93 -11.93
N GLY A 29 -3.94 -11.64 -10.76
CA GLY A 29 -2.97 -10.56 -10.54
C GLY A 29 -3.56 -9.15 -10.43
N THR A 30 -4.89 -8.96 -10.48
CA THR A 30 -5.46 -7.62 -10.26
C THR A 30 -5.51 -7.29 -8.77
N VAL A 31 -5.30 -6.02 -8.43
CA VAL A 31 -5.45 -5.53 -7.05
C VAL A 31 -6.88 -5.80 -6.58
N LYS A 32 -7.02 -6.34 -5.37
CA LYS A 32 -8.31 -6.59 -4.73
C LYS A 32 -8.67 -5.45 -3.79
N GLN A 33 -7.84 -5.20 -2.77
CA GLN A 33 -8.03 -4.17 -1.75
C GLN A 33 -6.79 -4.10 -0.84
N VAL A 34 -6.73 -3.06 0.00
CA VAL A 34 -5.81 -3.02 1.14
C VAL A 34 -6.46 -3.81 2.27
N TYR A 35 -5.87 -4.94 2.67
CA TYR A 35 -6.46 -5.87 3.62
C TYR A 35 -5.50 -7.00 4.04
N HIS A 36 -5.48 -7.29 5.34
CA HIS A 36 -4.81 -8.46 5.89
C HIS A 36 -5.74 -9.68 5.98
N GLY A 37 -6.76 -9.60 6.83
CA GLY A 37 -7.61 -10.73 7.24
C GLY A 37 -7.07 -11.51 8.44
N TYR A 38 -7.83 -12.52 8.88
CA TYR A 38 -7.44 -13.40 9.98
C TYR A 38 -6.61 -14.59 9.46
N PRO A 39 -5.63 -15.09 10.24
CA PRO A 39 -5.15 -14.57 11.52
C PRO A 39 -4.23 -13.35 11.35
N CYS A 40 -4.09 -12.49 12.36
CA CYS A 40 -3.13 -11.39 12.37
C CYS A 40 -2.48 -11.20 13.76
N ASP A 41 -1.61 -10.20 13.91
CA ASP A 41 -0.97 -9.86 15.19
C ASP A 41 -1.96 -9.79 16.35
N CYS A 42 -1.52 -10.25 17.51
CA CYS A 42 -2.37 -10.38 18.70
C CYS A 42 -3.08 -9.06 19.05
N LEU A 43 -4.38 -9.16 19.38
CA LEU A 43 -5.23 -8.05 19.83
C LEU A 43 -5.43 -6.91 18.80
N ARG A 44 -5.10 -7.15 17.54
CA ARG A 44 -5.41 -6.23 16.43
C ARG A 44 -6.75 -6.58 15.79
N VAL A 45 -7.46 -5.56 15.32
CA VAL A 45 -8.62 -5.73 14.43
C VAL A 45 -8.08 -6.06 13.04
N CYS A 46 -8.27 -7.30 12.60
CA CYS A 46 -7.64 -7.82 11.37
C CYS A 46 -8.45 -7.57 10.10
N ASP A 47 -9.69 -7.08 10.22
CA ASP A 47 -10.66 -7.00 9.14
C ASP A 47 -10.89 -5.59 8.57
N GLU A 48 -10.16 -4.60 9.10
CA GLU A 48 -9.98 -3.26 8.53
C GLU A 48 -9.49 -3.36 7.08
N ARG A 49 -10.07 -2.53 6.22
CA ARG A 49 -9.81 -2.55 4.78
C ARG A 49 -10.08 -1.23 4.11
N GLU A 50 -9.48 -1.05 2.94
CA GLU A 50 -9.74 0.12 2.10
C GLU A 50 -9.58 -0.21 0.62
N ASN A 51 -10.23 0.59 -0.23
CA ASN A 51 -9.93 0.59 -1.65
C ASN A 51 -8.53 1.17 -1.90
N PHE A 52 -7.69 0.47 -2.66
CA PHE A 52 -6.29 0.88 -2.84
C PHE A 52 -6.13 2.24 -3.52
N ALA A 53 -6.94 2.58 -4.53
CA ALA A 53 -6.91 3.90 -5.14
C ALA A 53 -7.27 5.00 -4.14
N ARG A 54 -8.32 4.77 -3.33
CA ARG A 54 -8.73 5.71 -2.28
C ARG A 54 -7.63 5.91 -1.23
N TYR A 55 -6.99 4.83 -0.81
CA TYR A 55 -5.87 4.87 0.14
C TYR A 55 -4.68 5.67 -0.41
N LEU A 56 -4.28 5.42 -1.67
CA LEU A 56 -3.19 6.13 -2.33
C LEU A 56 -3.49 7.61 -2.56
N ASN A 57 -4.73 7.96 -2.94
CA ASN A 57 -5.13 9.36 -3.08
C ASN A 57 -5.04 10.10 -1.74
N HIS A 58 -5.44 9.47 -0.63
CA HIS A 58 -5.29 10.05 0.70
C HIS A 58 -3.83 10.24 1.08
N LEU A 59 -2.97 9.23 0.86
CA LEU A 59 -1.53 9.36 1.07
C LEU A 59 -0.88 10.46 0.23
N ARG A 60 -1.29 10.63 -1.03
CA ARG A 60 -0.83 11.71 -1.90
C ARG A 60 -1.16 13.07 -1.28
N ASP A 61 -2.37 13.23 -0.79
CA ASP A 61 -2.82 14.48 -0.17
C ASP A 61 -2.07 14.74 1.16
N LEU A 62 -1.70 13.68 1.90
CA LEU A 62 -0.87 13.79 3.10
C LEU A 62 0.63 14.02 2.81
N SER A 63 1.13 13.66 1.63
CA SER A 63 2.56 13.77 1.27
C SER A 63 2.88 14.95 0.34
N ASN A 64 1.87 15.76 -0.01
CA ASN A 64 2.01 16.94 -0.86
C ASN A 64 2.18 18.22 -0.01
N PRO A 65 3.33 18.91 -0.06
CA PRO A 65 3.57 20.15 0.70
C PRO A 65 2.58 21.28 0.48
N ASN A 66 1.85 21.27 -0.65
CA ASN A 66 0.86 22.29 -1.00
C ASN A 66 -0.56 21.94 -0.54
N HIS A 67 -0.77 20.76 0.05
CA HIS A 67 -2.07 20.33 0.54
C HIS A 67 -2.26 20.71 2.02
N MET A 68 -3.48 21.08 2.41
CA MET A 68 -3.77 21.56 3.78
C MET A 68 -3.52 20.52 4.88
N ASN A 69 -3.57 19.23 4.51
CA ASN A 69 -3.35 18.11 5.42
C ASN A 69 -1.93 17.53 5.31
N TYR A 70 -0.98 18.27 4.73
CA TYR A 70 0.39 17.79 4.57
C TYR A 70 1.03 17.34 5.90
N GLN A 71 1.55 16.13 5.91
CA GLN A 71 2.24 15.49 7.03
C GLN A 71 3.73 15.38 6.70
N LYS A 72 4.51 16.38 7.11
CA LYS A 72 5.96 16.41 6.86
C LYS A 72 6.72 15.19 7.40
N SER A 73 6.20 14.55 8.45
CA SER A 73 6.81 13.35 9.03
C SER A 73 6.56 12.08 8.23
N LEU A 74 5.55 12.04 7.37
CA LEU A 74 5.25 10.87 6.54
C LEU A 74 6.25 10.79 5.38
N THR A 75 7.15 9.82 5.43
CA THR A 75 8.26 9.68 4.47
C THR A 75 8.24 8.38 3.68
N MET A 76 7.52 7.35 4.14
CA MET A 76 7.56 6.03 3.50
C MET A 76 6.22 5.28 3.54
N LEU A 77 5.88 4.66 2.43
CA LEU A 77 4.87 3.62 2.28
C LEU A 77 5.56 2.27 2.07
N PHE A 78 5.31 1.32 2.96
CA PHE A 78 5.71 -0.08 2.83
C PHE A 78 4.52 -0.88 2.30
N LEU A 79 4.64 -1.47 1.13
CA LEU A 79 3.63 -2.35 0.55
C LEU A 79 4.01 -3.81 0.80
N ASP A 80 3.32 -4.49 1.73
CA ASP A 80 3.39 -5.95 1.86
C ASP A 80 2.49 -6.59 0.80
N LEU A 81 3.13 -7.14 -0.24
CA LEU A 81 2.43 -7.71 -1.38
C LEU A 81 1.99 -9.15 -1.08
N LYS A 82 0.71 -9.37 -0.79
CA LYS A 82 0.15 -10.71 -0.53
C LYS A 82 -0.04 -11.52 -1.81
N LEU A 83 1.09 -11.91 -2.41
CA LEU A 83 1.17 -12.62 -3.69
C LEU A 83 0.94 -14.14 -3.60
N GLY A 84 0.56 -14.66 -2.41
CA GLY A 84 0.33 -16.09 -2.19
C GLY A 84 -0.78 -16.66 -3.07
N ASP A 85 -1.84 -15.88 -3.27
CA ASP A 85 -3.02 -16.29 -4.04
C ASP A 85 -2.91 -15.98 -5.54
N VAL A 86 -1.87 -15.25 -5.95
CA VAL A 86 -1.66 -14.87 -7.36
C VAL A 86 -1.01 -16.03 -8.11
N ALA A 87 -1.65 -16.47 -9.20
CA ALA A 87 -1.07 -17.51 -10.04
C ALA A 87 0.31 -17.09 -10.55
N ARG A 88 1.26 -18.03 -10.62
CA ARG A 88 2.66 -17.74 -11.00
C ARG A 88 2.79 -16.94 -12.30
N LYS A 89 1.97 -17.27 -13.30
CA LYS A 89 1.93 -16.60 -14.61
C LYS A 89 1.44 -15.15 -14.54
N ASP A 90 0.66 -14.81 -13.52
CA ASP A 90 -0.01 -13.51 -13.36
C ASP A 90 0.75 -12.58 -12.38
N LYS A 91 1.87 -13.02 -11.79
CA LYS A 91 2.70 -12.18 -10.91
C LYS A 91 3.32 -10.98 -11.62
N TYR A 92 3.67 -11.13 -12.90
CA TYR A 92 4.14 -10.01 -13.73
C TYR A 92 3.05 -8.94 -13.85
N LYS A 93 1.82 -9.37 -14.17
CA LYS A 93 0.65 -8.50 -14.26
C LYS A 93 0.35 -7.81 -12.92
N ALA A 94 0.52 -8.48 -11.78
CA ALA A 94 0.39 -7.84 -10.48
C ALA A 94 1.38 -6.67 -10.30
N GLY A 95 2.62 -6.82 -10.77
CA GLY A 95 3.61 -5.74 -10.81
C GLY A 95 3.15 -4.56 -11.68
N GLU A 96 2.64 -4.83 -12.89
CA GLU A 96 2.09 -3.79 -13.78
C GLU A 96 0.91 -3.06 -13.14
N GLU A 97 0.02 -3.80 -12.47
CA GLU A 97 -1.13 -3.21 -11.79
C GLU A 97 -0.69 -2.29 -10.64
N ILE A 98 0.24 -2.72 -9.79
CA ILE A 98 0.79 -1.87 -8.71
C ILE A 98 1.37 -0.58 -9.31
N ALA A 99 2.18 -0.69 -10.36
CA ALA A 99 2.79 0.47 -11.01
C ALA A 99 1.74 1.45 -11.54
N LYS A 100 0.68 0.95 -12.20
CA LYS A 100 -0.44 1.80 -12.66
C LYS A 100 -1.10 2.52 -11.51
N TYR A 101 -1.43 1.83 -10.42
CA TYR A 101 -2.05 2.45 -9.25
C TYR A 101 -1.17 3.54 -8.64
N LEU A 102 0.13 3.29 -8.46
CA LEU A 102 1.07 4.27 -7.91
C LEU A 102 1.19 5.50 -8.82
N ILE A 103 1.36 5.32 -10.12
CA ILE A 103 1.46 6.43 -11.08
C ILE A 103 0.16 7.25 -11.10
N THR A 104 -1.00 6.60 -11.12
CA THR A 104 -2.30 7.28 -11.27
C THR A 104 -2.77 7.95 -9.98
N HIS A 105 -2.60 7.29 -8.83
CA HIS A 105 -3.22 7.73 -7.58
C HIS A 105 -2.25 8.35 -6.58
N LEU A 106 -0.95 8.01 -6.65
CA LEU A 106 0.07 8.58 -5.77
C LEU A 106 0.89 9.66 -6.49
N TRP A 107 1.59 9.33 -7.57
CA TRP A 107 2.56 10.19 -8.26
C TRP A 107 1.98 10.99 -9.44
N ASN A 108 0.73 11.44 -9.35
CA ASN A 108 0.08 12.14 -10.47
C ASN A 108 0.94 13.33 -10.97
N LYS A 109 1.08 13.46 -12.30
CA LYS A 109 2.04 14.34 -13.00
C LYS A 109 1.90 15.84 -12.71
N ASP A 110 0.75 16.26 -12.18
CA ASP A 110 0.43 17.68 -11.95
C ASP A 110 0.85 18.19 -10.56
N LEU A 111 1.43 17.33 -9.72
CA LEU A 111 1.91 17.70 -8.40
C LEU A 111 3.43 17.88 -8.39
N SER A 112 3.91 18.94 -7.73
CA SER A 112 5.28 18.97 -7.24
C SER A 112 5.49 17.71 -6.39
N GLU A 113 6.35 16.83 -6.88
CA GLU A 113 6.50 15.43 -6.49
C GLU A 113 6.23 15.18 -5.00
N PRO A 114 5.26 14.31 -4.62
CA PRO A 114 5.08 13.95 -3.22
C PRO A 114 6.36 13.30 -2.70
N HIS A 115 6.84 13.77 -1.55
CA HIS A 115 8.06 13.28 -0.91
C HIS A 115 7.76 11.98 -0.13
N LEU A 116 7.32 10.93 -0.85
CA LEU A 116 6.98 9.64 -0.27
C LEU A 116 7.72 8.51 -0.98
N GLU A 117 8.62 7.84 -0.26
CA GLU A 117 9.29 6.64 -0.73
C GLU A 117 8.33 5.45 -0.68
N VAL A 118 8.40 4.56 -1.69
CA VAL A 118 7.57 3.35 -1.74
C VAL A 118 8.46 2.12 -1.74
N LEU A 119 8.36 1.30 -0.70
CA LEU A 119 9.03 0.00 -0.60
C LEU A 119 8.08 -1.11 -1.04
N LEU A 120 8.47 -1.86 -2.08
CA LEU A 120 7.74 -3.04 -2.54
C LEU A 120 8.29 -4.29 -1.85
N SER A 121 7.58 -4.81 -0.84
CA SER A 121 7.97 -6.04 -0.14
C SER A 121 7.34 -7.26 -0.81
N VAL A 122 8.20 -8.10 -1.40
CA VAL A 122 7.80 -9.34 -2.08
C VAL A 122 8.08 -10.53 -1.16
N PRO A 123 7.06 -11.24 -0.65
CA PRO A 123 7.24 -12.21 0.44
C PRO A 123 7.93 -13.51 0.02
N ILE A 124 7.98 -13.85 -1.27
CA ILE A 124 8.52 -15.13 -1.76
C ILE A 124 9.37 -14.93 -3.00
N LEU A 125 10.68 -15.18 -2.86
CA LEU A 125 11.54 -15.56 -3.97
C LEU A 125 11.32 -17.06 -4.23
N GLN A 126 10.48 -17.43 -5.19
CA GLN A 126 10.50 -18.79 -5.73
C GLN A 126 11.79 -18.91 -6.56
N ILE A 127 12.91 -19.18 -5.88
CA ILE A 127 14.14 -19.60 -6.53
C ILE A 127 13.79 -20.89 -7.27
N LEU A 128 13.92 -20.84 -8.60
CA LEU A 128 13.88 -22.01 -9.47
C LEU A 128 14.86 -23.05 -8.89
N ARG A 129 14.34 -24.09 -8.25
CA ARG A 129 15.06 -25.36 -8.19
C ARG A 129 14.99 -25.91 -9.62
N LEU A 130 16.02 -25.60 -10.40
CA LEU A 130 16.34 -26.27 -11.66
C LEU A 130 16.68 -27.74 -11.37
#